data_AF-A0A4S2A6S9-F1
#
_entry.id   AF-A0A4S2A6S9-F1
#
_cell.length_a   1.000
_cell.length_b   1.000
_cell.length_c   1.000
_cell.angle_alpha   90.00
_cell.angle_beta   90.00
_cell.angle_gamma   90.00
#
_symmetry.space_group_name_H-M   'P 1'
#
loop_
_entity.id
_entity.type
_entity.pdbx_description
1 polymer ?
#
loop_
_entity_poly.entity_id
_entity_poly.type
_entity_poly.pdbx_seq_one_letter_code
_entity_poly.pdbx_strand_id
1 'polypeptide(L)'
;MARESMYRSFTLRLRKNDKKEAAIIRILDSLDPEVAKSKNKLIIEAIEFYVAHYGEDELTLQASDDNRYVTRKELQESLDEMKVFIQELNSNCQKDVYENIVYSMFGRLIPNGTMPVMETEKTDSNEEVDESVMDDVMKWS
;
A
#
# COMPACT_ATOMS: atom_id res chain seq x y z
N MET A 1 -0.86 -42.76 -19.95
CA MET A 1 -1.48 -41.52 -20.46
C MET A 1 -2.97 -41.62 -20.19
N ALA A 2 -3.44 -40.97 -19.12
CA ALA A 2 -4.86 -40.93 -18.81
C ALA A 2 -5.54 -40.04 -19.87
N ARG A 3 -6.54 -40.58 -20.56
CA ARG A 3 -7.45 -39.76 -21.38
C ARG A 3 -8.15 -38.81 -20.41
N GLU A 4 -7.79 -37.54 -20.45
CA GLU A 4 -8.57 -36.50 -19.77
C GLU A 4 -10.03 -36.65 -20.17
N SER A 5 -10.93 -36.66 -19.19
CA SER A 5 -12.35 -36.79 -19.48
C SER A 5 -12.78 -35.55 -20.27
N MET A 6 -13.21 -35.77 -21.51
CA MET A 6 -13.67 -34.73 -22.46
C MET A 6 -14.74 -33.79 -21.89
N TYR A 7 -15.37 -34.16 -20.77
CA TYR A 7 -16.39 -33.37 -20.08
C TYR A 7 -16.16 -33.38 -18.57
N ARG A 8 -16.31 -32.20 -17.94
CA ARG A 8 -16.45 -32.04 -16.49
C ARG A 8 -17.89 -31.61 -16.18
N SER A 9 -18.55 -32.33 -15.28
CA SER A 9 -19.89 -31.95 -14.81
C SER A 9 -19.80 -30.94 -13.66
N PHE A 10 -20.70 -29.96 -13.68
CA PHE A 10 -20.90 -28.99 -12.60
C PHE A 10 -22.40 -28.96 -12.25
N THR A 11 -22.73 -28.85 -10.97
CA THR A 11 -24.13 -28.80 -10.49
C THR A 11 -24.41 -27.48 -9.79
N LEU A 12 -25.48 -26.80 -10.23
CA LEU A 12 -25.97 -25.56 -9.61
C LEU A 12 -27.14 -25.87 -8.67
N ARG A 13 -27.02 -25.53 -7.39
CA ARG A 13 -28.07 -25.74 -6.39
C ARG A 13 -28.69 -24.41 -5.99
N LEU A 14 -29.98 -24.25 -6.30
CA LEU A 14 -30.77 -23.04 -6.01
C LEU A 14 -31.84 -23.34 -4.95
N ARG A 15 -32.03 -22.40 -4.03
CA ARG A 15 -33.05 -22.43 -2.96
C ARG A 15 -34.32 -21.76 -3.47
N LYS A 16 -35.45 -22.45 -3.29
CA LYS A 16 -36.77 -21.93 -3.67
C LYS A 16 -37.31 -20.86 -2.71
N ASN A 17 -36.71 -20.70 -1.53
CA ASN A 17 -37.19 -19.77 -0.51
C ASN A 17 -36.65 -18.34 -0.71
N ASP A 18 -35.56 -18.16 -1.46
CA ASP A 18 -35.07 -16.84 -1.81
C ASP A 18 -35.79 -16.35 -3.08
N LYS A 19 -36.29 -15.12 -3.05
CA LYS A 19 -37.02 -14.50 -4.16
C LYS A 19 -36.14 -14.42 -5.42
N LYS A 20 -34.84 -14.16 -5.26
CA LYS A 20 -33.90 -14.04 -6.38
C LYS A 20 -33.63 -15.40 -7.03
N GLU A 21 -33.25 -16.39 -6.23
CA GLU A 21 -32.98 -17.75 -6.70
C GLU A 21 -34.26 -18.41 -7.26
N ALA A 22 -35.44 -18.15 -6.70
CA ALA A 22 -36.72 -18.63 -7.22
C ALA A 22 -37.07 -18.03 -8.60
N ALA A 23 -36.75 -16.76 -8.85
CA ALA A 23 -36.94 -16.14 -10.16
C ALA A 23 -36.03 -16.81 -11.21
N ILE A 24 -34.77 -17.08 -10.86
CA ILE A 24 -33.83 -17.78 -11.75
C ILE A 24 -34.35 -19.18 -12.08
N ILE A 25 -34.84 -19.93 -11.09
CA ILE A 25 -35.44 -21.26 -11.33
C ILE A 25 -36.60 -21.16 -12.34
N ARG A 26 -37.50 -20.18 -12.18
CA ARG A 26 -38.63 -19.98 -13.11
C ARG A 26 -38.14 -19.71 -14.52
N ILE A 27 -37.19 -18.81 -14.69
CA ILE A 27 -36.60 -18.46 -16.00
C ILE A 27 -35.95 -19.70 -16.64
N LEU A 28 -35.18 -20.47 -15.86
CA LEU A 28 -34.54 -21.69 -16.34
C LEU A 28 -35.55 -22.79 -16.72
N ASP A 29 -36.70 -22.85 -16.06
CA ASP A 29 -37.74 -23.84 -16.35
C ASP A 29 -38.63 -23.42 -17.54
N SER A 30 -38.86 -22.13 -17.73
CA SER A 30 -39.62 -21.56 -18.85
C SER A 30 -38.72 -20.94 -19.93
N LEU A 31 -37.53 -21.51 -20.15
CA LEU A 31 -36.56 -20.95 -21.08
C LEU A 31 -37.08 -21.06 -22.52
N ASP A 32 -37.06 -19.93 -23.22
CA ASP A 32 -37.41 -19.87 -24.64
C ASP A 32 -36.27 -20.47 -25.48
N PRO A 33 -36.52 -21.54 -26.26
CA PRO A 33 -35.50 -22.16 -27.11
C PRO A 33 -34.98 -21.23 -28.22
N GLU A 34 -35.73 -20.21 -28.61
CA GLU A 34 -35.27 -19.19 -29.57
C GLU A 34 -34.20 -18.27 -28.97
N VAL A 35 -34.25 -18.04 -27.65
CA VAL A 35 -33.27 -17.21 -26.93
C VAL A 35 -32.03 -18.02 -26.59
N ALA A 36 -32.19 -19.24 -26.05
CA ALA A 36 -31.07 -20.13 -25.77
C ALA A 36 -31.46 -21.60 -25.94
N LYS A 37 -30.70 -22.32 -26.77
CA LYS A 37 -30.97 -23.72 -27.15
C LYS A 37 -31.06 -24.70 -25.98
N SER A 38 -30.41 -24.40 -24.85
CA SER A 38 -30.47 -25.20 -23.63
C SER A 38 -30.10 -24.38 -22.40
N LYS A 39 -30.48 -24.87 -21.21
CA LYS A 39 -30.06 -24.29 -19.93
C LYS A 39 -28.53 -24.18 -19.83
N ASN A 40 -27.80 -25.18 -20.33
CA ASN A 40 -26.34 -25.17 -20.34
C ASN A 40 -25.78 -24.05 -21.24
N LYS A 41 -26.37 -23.85 -22.43
CA LYS A 41 -25.92 -22.80 -23.35
C LYS A 41 -26.15 -21.41 -22.77
N LEU A 42 -27.30 -21.19 -22.13
CA LEU A 42 -27.58 -19.95 -21.41
C LEU A 42 -26.56 -19.68 -20.30
N ILE A 43 -26.25 -20.68 -19.48
CA ILE A 43 -25.28 -20.55 -18.38
C ILE A 43 -23.88 -20.22 -18.94
N ILE A 44 -23.46 -20.87 -20.03
CA ILE A 44 -22.18 -20.57 -20.68
C ILE A 44 -22.13 -19.12 -21.16
N GLU A 45 -23.15 -18.67 -21.89
CA GLU A 45 -23.21 -17.29 -22.42
C GLU A 45 -23.26 -16.24 -21.31
N ALA A 46 -23.97 -16.52 -20.22
CA ALA A 46 -24.00 -15.64 -19.06
C ALA A 46 -22.62 -15.53 -18.38
N ILE A 47 -21.90 -16.64 -18.27
CA ILE A 47 -20.53 -16.65 -17.73
C ILE A 47 -19.58 -15.92 -18.68
N GLU A 48 -19.65 -16.16 -19.99
CA GLU A 48 -18.85 -15.45 -20.99
C GLU A 48 -19.07 -13.93 -20.91
N PHE A 49 -20.32 -13.49 -20.79
CA PHE A 49 -20.66 -12.07 -20.62
C PHE A 49 -20.10 -11.51 -19.31
N TYR A 50 -20.19 -12.26 -18.21
CA TYR A 50 -19.69 -11.83 -16.91
C TYR A 50 -18.15 -11.72 -16.90
N VAL A 51 -17.46 -12.69 -17.49
CA VAL A 51 -15.99 -12.68 -17.65
C VAL A 51 -15.56 -11.53 -18.56
N ALA A 52 -16.29 -11.25 -19.63
CA ALA A 52 -15.99 -10.12 -20.51
C ALA A 52 -16.15 -8.76 -19.79
N HIS A 53 -17.00 -8.67 -18.76
CA HIS A 53 -17.25 -7.42 -18.04
C HIS A 53 -16.20 -7.10 -16.98
N TYR A 54 -15.76 -8.10 -16.21
CA TYR A 54 -14.80 -7.94 -15.11
C TYR A 54 -13.36 -8.33 -15.49
N GLY A 55 -13.17 -9.08 -16.58
CA GLY A 55 -11.89 -9.67 -16.93
C GLY A 55 -11.59 -10.96 -16.17
N GLU A 56 -10.83 -11.86 -16.80
CA GLU A 56 -10.49 -13.15 -16.21
C GLU A 56 -9.60 -13.03 -14.96
N ASP A 57 -8.71 -12.03 -14.95
CA ASP A 57 -7.77 -11.78 -13.85
C ASP A 57 -8.43 -11.28 -12.57
N GLU A 58 -9.58 -10.59 -12.66
CA GLU A 58 -10.31 -10.10 -11.48
C GLU A 58 -11.22 -11.18 -10.87
N LEU A 59 -11.68 -12.12 -11.70
CA LEU A 59 -12.59 -13.20 -11.31
C LEU A 59 -11.89 -14.47 -10.85
N THR A 60 -10.63 -14.66 -11.25
CA THR A 60 -9.82 -15.78 -10.82
C THR A 60 -8.91 -15.33 -9.69
N LEU A 61 -8.81 -16.15 -8.64
CA LEU A 61 -7.67 -16.04 -7.73
C LEU A 61 -6.46 -16.41 -8.58
N GLN A 62 -5.68 -15.41 -9.03
CA GLN A 62 -4.31 -15.68 -9.44
C GLN A 62 -3.71 -16.48 -8.30
N ALA A 63 -3.22 -17.70 -8.60
CA ALA A 63 -2.59 -18.54 -7.61
C ALA A 63 -1.45 -17.70 -7.03
N SER A 64 -1.74 -17.10 -5.88
CA SER A 64 -0.89 -16.08 -5.32
C SER A 64 0.36 -16.82 -4.90
N ASP A 65 1.44 -16.59 -5.63
CA ASP A 65 2.79 -16.81 -5.15
C ASP A 65 3.12 -15.79 -4.03
N ASP A 66 2.11 -15.43 -3.22
CA ASP A 66 2.13 -14.52 -2.07
C ASP A 66 2.78 -15.16 -0.84
N ASN A 67 3.35 -16.35 -1.02
CA ASN A 67 4.28 -16.91 -0.06
C ASN A 67 5.72 -16.84 -0.59
N ARG A 68 6.06 -15.76 -1.32
CA ARG A 68 7.44 -15.30 -1.42
C ARG A 68 7.91 -14.89 -0.03
N TYR A 69 8.40 -15.88 0.72
CA TYR A 69 9.07 -15.66 1.99
C TYR A 69 10.17 -14.62 1.80
N VAL A 70 10.03 -13.47 2.43
CA VAL A 70 11.11 -12.48 2.51
C VAL A 70 12.21 -13.12 3.34
N THR A 71 13.38 -13.30 2.74
CA THR A 71 14.54 -13.83 3.46
C THR A 71 14.99 -12.81 4.51
N ARG A 72 15.60 -13.28 5.61
CA ARG A 72 16.14 -12.39 6.67
C ARG A 72 17.04 -11.28 6.10
N LYS A 73 17.72 -11.56 4.98
CA LYS A 73 18.62 -10.62 4.31
C LYS A 73 17.86 -9.47 3.63
N GLU A 74 16.80 -9.78 2.88
CA GLU A 74 15.97 -8.78 2.20
C GLU A 74 15.23 -7.87 3.22
N LEU A 75 14.81 -8.44 4.35
CA LEU A 75 14.23 -7.67 5.44
C LEU A 75 15.27 -6.71 6.07
N GLN A 76 16.51 -7.17 6.24
CA GLN A 76 17.58 -6.36 6.80
C GLN A 76 17.98 -5.21 5.84
N GLU A 77 18.05 -5.48 4.54
CA GLU A 77 18.32 -4.46 3.53
C GLU A 77 17.24 -3.38 3.54
N SER A 78 15.95 -3.75 3.59
CA SER A 78 14.85 -2.78 3.70
C SER A 78 14.89 -1.96 5.00
N LEU A 79 15.27 -2.56 6.13
CA LEU A 79 15.44 -1.85 7.39
C LEU A 79 16.60 -0.85 7.35
N ASP A 80 17.71 -1.21 6.71
CA ASP A 80 18.86 -0.32 6.61
C ASP A 80 18.61 0.83 5.62
N GLU A 81 17.89 0.59 4.52
CA GLU A 81 17.39 1.64 3.63
C GLU A 81 16.47 2.64 4.37
N MET A 82 15.53 2.14 5.17
CA MET A 82 14.66 3.01 5.97
C MET A 82 15.43 3.85 6.99
N LYS A 83 16.48 3.31 7.63
CA LYS A 83 17.32 4.09 8.55
C LYS A 83 18.07 5.21 7.85
N VAL A 84 18.64 4.94 6.66
CA VAL A 84 19.31 5.96 5.85
C VAL A 84 18.34 7.07 5.49
N PHE A 85 17.12 6.72 5.07
CA PHE A 85 16.08 7.69 4.74
C PHE A 85 15.67 8.56 5.95
N ILE A 86 15.48 7.97 7.13
CA ILE A 86 15.17 8.72 8.37
C ILE A 86 16.33 9.66 8.75
N GLN A 87 17.58 9.21 8.58
CA GLN A 87 18.75 10.04 8.85
C GLN A 87 18.85 11.22 7.87
N GLU A 88 18.57 10.99 6.59
CA GLU A 88 18.54 12.04 5.57
C GLU A 88 17.42 13.06 5.85
N LEU A 89 16.22 12.60 6.19
CA LEU A 89 15.11 13.47 6.61
C LEU A 89 15.46 14.32 7.83
N ASN A 90 16.08 13.73 8.85
CA ASN A 90 16.50 14.49 10.04
C ASN A 90 17.56 15.53 9.71
N SER A 91 18.55 15.20 8.87
CA SER A 91 19.58 16.15 8.42
C SER A 91 18.98 17.30 7.61
N ASN A 92 18.08 17.00 6.69
CA ASN A 92 17.43 18.01 5.85
C ASN A 92 16.46 18.86 6.65
N CYS A 93 15.66 18.27 7.53
CA CYS A 93 14.78 19.01 8.44
C CYS A 93 15.59 19.92 9.36
N GLN A 94 16.71 19.46 9.91
CA GLN A 94 17.60 20.31 10.70
C GLN A 94 18.11 21.50 9.87
N LYS A 95 18.62 21.26 8.64
CA LYS A 95 19.09 22.33 7.76
C LYS A 95 17.99 23.36 7.46
N ASP A 96 16.80 22.90 7.08
CA ASP A 96 15.67 23.78 6.74
C ASP A 96 15.20 24.60 7.95
N VAL A 97 15.22 24.01 9.15
CA VAL A 97 14.89 24.72 10.40
C VAL A 97 15.98 25.75 10.74
N TYR A 98 17.26 25.41 10.63
CA TYR A 98 18.35 26.36 10.85
C TYR A 98 18.29 27.52 9.84
N GLU A 99 18.08 27.22 8.57
CA GLU A 99 17.96 28.23 7.51
C GLU A 99 16.78 29.17 7.78
N ASN A 100 15.61 28.64 8.15
CA ASN A 100 14.45 29.47 8.48
C ASN A 100 14.63 30.30 9.76
N ILE A 101 15.29 29.77 10.79
CA ILE A 101 15.59 30.54 12.02
C ILE A 101 16.59 31.65 11.71
N VAL A 102 17.64 31.36 10.93
CA VAL A 102 18.63 32.35 10.48
C VAL A 102 17.93 33.44 9.65
N TYR A 103 17.14 33.09 8.63
CA TYR A 103 16.40 34.09 7.86
C TYR A 103 15.38 34.87 8.69
N SER A 104 14.72 34.25 9.66
CA SER A 104 13.77 34.91 10.56
C SER A 104 14.47 35.88 11.52
N MET A 105 15.62 35.49 12.09
CA MET A 105 16.39 36.34 12.99
C MET A 105 17.11 37.46 12.23
N PHE A 106 17.82 37.13 11.15
CA PHE A 106 18.60 38.09 10.37
C PHE A 106 17.74 38.93 9.42
N GLY A 107 16.65 38.39 8.87
CA GLY A 107 15.71 39.14 8.03
C GLY A 107 14.86 40.16 8.80
N ARG A 108 14.69 39.95 10.11
CA ARG A 108 13.97 40.89 10.99
C ARG A 108 14.87 41.98 11.60
N LEU A 109 16.20 41.85 11.44
CA LEU A 109 17.20 42.80 11.95
C LEU A 109 17.74 43.78 10.89
N ILE A 110 17.29 43.72 9.62
CA ILE A 110 17.80 44.60 8.55
C ILE A 110 16.68 45.50 8.00
N PRO A 111 16.56 46.75 8.47
CA PRO A 111 15.78 47.77 7.77
C PRO A 111 16.51 48.33 6.54
N ASN A 112 17.85 48.23 6.47
CA ASN A 112 18.67 48.81 5.39
C ASN A 112 19.91 47.91 5.13
N GLY A 113 20.04 47.42 3.90
CA GLY A 113 20.89 46.28 3.49
C GLY A 113 22.41 46.39 3.64
N THR A 114 22.93 46.22 4.85
CA THR A 114 24.33 45.82 5.08
C THR A 114 24.39 44.73 6.15
N MET A 115 24.96 43.56 5.81
CA MET A 115 25.25 42.52 6.79
C MET A 115 26.31 43.03 7.78
N PRO A 116 26.13 42.85 9.10
CA PRO A 116 27.23 43.05 10.03
C PRO A 116 28.22 41.89 9.84
N VAL A 117 29.49 42.23 9.61
CA VAL A 117 30.58 41.27 9.63
C VAL A 117 30.72 40.78 11.07
N MET A 118 30.57 39.47 11.30
CA MET A 118 30.92 38.85 12.58
C MET A 118 32.44 38.91 12.75
N GLU A 119 32.93 39.73 13.67
CA GLU A 119 34.25 39.52 14.26
C GLU A 119 34.18 38.26 15.14
N THR A 120 34.98 37.25 14.79
CA THR A 120 35.19 36.07 15.63
C THR A 120 35.99 36.49 16.86
N GLU A 121 35.31 36.94 17.91
CA GLU A 121 35.88 36.91 19.25
C GLU A 121 35.86 35.47 19.75
N LYS A 122 37.05 34.89 19.89
CA LYS A 122 37.24 33.63 20.61
C LYS A 122 36.93 33.88 22.08
N THR A 123 35.73 33.53 22.53
CA THR A 123 35.46 33.34 23.95
C THR A 123 35.36 31.86 24.24
N ASP A 124 36.46 31.38 24.80
CA ASP A 124 36.60 30.16 25.57
C ASP A 124 35.57 30.15 26.71
N SER A 125 34.64 29.20 26.69
CA SER A 125 33.84 28.85 27.86
C SER A 125 33.50 27.37 27.79
N ASN A 126 34.36 26.61 28.45
CA ASN A 126 34.14 25.25 28.93
C ASN A 126 32.87 25.25 29.82
N GLU A 127 31.69 25.01 29.25
CA GLU A 127 30.48 24.69 30.01
C GLU A 127 30.34 23.17 30.07
N GLU A 128 30.57 22.64 31.27
CA GLU A 128 30.32 21.24 31.60
C GLU A 128 28.85 20.91 31.34
N VAL A 129 28.62 20.01 30.38
CA VAL A 129 27.29 19.46 30.09
C VAL A 129 26.85 18.67 31.31
N ASP A 130 25.81 19.14 31.99
CA ASP A 130 25.22 18.52 33.17
C ASP A 130 24.82 17.05 32.90
N GLU A 131 25.47 16.13 33.63
CA GLU A 131 25.29 14.66 33.57
C GLU A 131 23.82 14.25 33.75
N SER A 132 23.00 15.08 34.41
CA SER A 132 21.56 14.86 34.57
C SER A 132 20.82 14.73 33.24
N VAL A 133 21.26 15.43 32.19
CA VAL A 133 20.55 15.44 30.91
C VAL A 133 20.84 14.18 30.11
N MET A 134 22.03 13.57 30.26
CA MET A 134 22.36 12.30 29.60
C MET A 134 21.61 11.13 30.23
N ASP A 135 21.34 11.19 31.54
CA ASP A 135 20.66 10.12 32.28
C ASP A 135 19.17 10.01 31.93
N ASP A 136 18.53 11.13 31.60
CA ASP A 136 17.12 11.15 31.17
C ASP A 136 16.93 10.59 29.75
N VAL A 137 17.92 10.78 28.87
CA VAL A 137 17.91 10.23 27.51
C VAL A 137 18.11 8.70 27.54
N MET A 138 18.93 8.19 28.46
CA MET A 138 19.19 6.76 28.63
C MET A 138 18.01 5.97 29.21
N LYS A 139 17.07 6.62 29.92
CA LYS A 139 15.88 5.96 30.47
C LYS A 139 14.82 5.56 29.45
N TRP A 140 14.92 6.08 28.22
CA TRP A 140 13.92 5.88 27.17
C TRP A 140 14.40 4.96 26.04
N SER A 141 15.59 4.36 26.14
CA SER A 141 16.07 3.29 25.24
C SER A 141 15.91 1.91 25.86
#